data_AF-A0A7L3DWT2-F1
#
_entry.id   AF-A0A7L3DWT2-F1
#
_cell.length_a   1.000
_cell.length_b   1.000
_cell.length_c   1.000
_cell.angle_alpha   90.00
_cell.angle_beta   90.00
_cell.angle_gamma   90.00
#
_symmetry.space_group_name_H-M   'P 1'
#
loop_
_entity.id
_entity.type
_entity.pdbx_description
1 polymer ?
#
loop_
_entity_poly.entity_id
_entity_poly.type
_entity_poly.pdbx_seq_one_letter_code
_entity_poly.pdbx_strand_id
1 'polypeptide(L)'
;VQTLPPQNLSVSFMRSGDFLLTWEAADGSQELDKALEYEVTYKREWESWEKAASLLLSSTTSCRLHHKDLVPASTYVARVRARPGWASGFSGQYSEWSTETSWKTPEGGLQPRNLRCLFNGADRLTCSWEVKKAITTSVIFGLFFRATPASVEEECSPVHEKVLPHVPYVVQSCEILVSNSSSKSQYHVSVRAKTEEKLIEAYKNIKVLPPANVSVTVTENQEYELRWKKHTLGYNFIKQRYQVEYWKSNQYEKVSLRKCRS
;
A
#
# COMPACT_ATOMS: atom_id res chain seq x y z
N VAL A 1 40.04 12.42 22.58
CA VAL A 1 40.51 12.55 21.17
C VAL A 1 39.30 12.58 20.25
N GLN A 2 39.28 13.44 19.22
CA GLN A 2 38.23 13.42 18.20
C GLN A 2 38.85 12.88 16.91
N THR A 3 38.23 11.85 16.34
CA THR A 3 38.70 11.23 15.09
C THR A 3 38.17 12.03 13.90
N LEU A 4 38.76 11.84 12.73
CA LEU A 4 38.25 12.42 11.49
C LEU A 4 37.07 11.58 10.94
N PRO A 5 36.14 12.19 10.20
CA PRO A 5 35.03 11.46 9.57
C PRO A 5 35.56 10.42 8.56
N PRO A 6 34.99 9.21 8.51
CA PRO A 6 35.35 8.24 7.48
C PRO A 6 35.04 8.76 6.08
N GLN A 7 35.82 8.29 5.10
CA GLN A 7 35.76 8.75 3.71
C GLN A 7 35.35 7.62 2.77
N ASN A 8 35.04 7.95 1.52
CA ASN A 8 34.76 6.99 0.44
C ASN A 8 33.65 5.97 0.76
N LEU A 9 32.64 6.39 1.53
CA LEU A 9 31.49 5.55 1.83
C LEU A 9 30.74 5.18 0.54
N SER A 10 30.72 3.91 0.24
CA SER A 10 30.15 3.34 -0.99
C SER A 10 29.30 2.11 -0.68
N VAL A 11 28.35 1.82 -1.56
CA VAL A 11 27.44 0.67 -1.46
C VAL A 11 27.60 -0.18 -2.71
N SER A 12 27.83 -1.48 -2.52
CA SER A 12 27.87 -2.46 -3.60
C SER A 12 26.79 -3.52 -3.40
N PHE A 13 26.17 -3.94 -4.50
CA PHE A 13 25.14 -4.98 -4.51
C PHE A 13 25.78 -6.36 -4.64
N MET A 14 25.50 -7.25 -3.70
CA MET A 14 26.04 -8.60 -3.68
C MET A 14 25.18 -9.57 -4.51
N ARG A 15 25.78 -10.65 -5.03
CA ARG A 15 25.03 -11.71 -5.74
C ARG A 15 23.93 -12.36 -4.88
N SER A 16 24.05 -12.31 -3.55
CA SER A 16 23.05 -12.81 -2.61
C SER A 16 21.80 -11.93 -2.51
N GLY A 17 21.78 -10.74 -3.13
CA GLY A 17 20.74 -9.73 -2.96
C GLY A 17 21.02 -8.73 -1.83
N ASP A 18 22.03 -8.99 -1.00
CA ASP A 18 22.42 -8.10 0.10
C ASP A 18 23.24 -6.90 -0.38
N PHE A 19 23.42 -5.93 0.52
CA PHE A 19 24.19 -4.73 0.27
C PHE A 19 25.44 -4.72 1.14
N LEU A 20 26.58 -4.41 0.54
CA LEU A 20 27.85 -4.25 1.24
C LEU A 20 28.23 -2.77 1.24
N LEU A 21 28.25 -2.17 2.42
CA LEU A 21 28.77 -0.83 2.65
C LEU A 21 30.26 -0.94 2.95
N THR A 22 31.05 -0.09 2.30
CA THR A 22 32.51 0.00 2.49
C THR A 22 32.91 1.45 2.64
N TRP A 23 33.85 1.73 3.53
CA TRP A 23 34.42 3.07 3.74
C TRP A 23 35.92 2.95 4.04
N GLU A 24 36.59 4.09 4.14
CA GLU A 24 38.00 4.19 4.50
C GLU A 24 38.15 5.07 5.75
N ALA A 25 39.09 4.71 6.63
CA ALA A 25 39.54 5.64 7.66
C ALA A 25 40.15 6.90 7.02
N ALA A 26 39.97 8.04 7.68
CA ALA A 26 40.36 9.34 7.13
C ALA A 26 41.86 9.52 6.84
N ASP A 27 42.72 8.69 7.46
CA ASP A 27 44.18 8.75 7.29
C ASP A 27 44.75 7.61 6.43
N GLY A 28 43.90 6.68 5.96
CA GLY A 28 44.31 5.53 5.16
C GLY A 28 45.26 4.56 5.88
N SER A 29 45.44 4.68 7.20
CA SER A 29 46.39 3.88 7.96
C SER A 29 45.73 2.59 8.51
N GLN A 30 46.20 1.43 8.05
CA GLN A 30 45.67 0.12 8.47
C GLN A 30 45.84 -0.17 9.98
N GLU A 31 46.74 0.55 10.66
CA GLU A 31 46.99 0.42 12.10
C GLU A 31 45.87 1.06 12.93
N LEU A 32 45.32 2.20 12.49
CA LEU A 32 44.25 2.89 13.20
C LEU A 32 42.88 2.24 12.95
N ASP A 33 42.69 1.58 11.80
CA ASP A 33 41.47 0.83 11.46
C ASP A 33 41.10 -0.22 12.52
N LYS A 34 42.10 -0.86 13.13
CA LYS A 34 41.89 -1.86 14.19
C LYS A 34 41.56 -1.24 15.54
N ALA A 35 41.91 0.03 15.73
CA ALA A 35 41.72 0.80 16.96
C ALA A 35 40.43 1.64 16.95
N LEU A 36 39.67 1.65 15.86
CA LEU A 36 38.45 2.46 15.71
C LEU A 36 37.17 1.63 15.84
N GLU A 37 36.15 2.27 16.41
CA GLU A 37 34.76 1.84 16.35
C GLU A 37 33.99 2.74 15.40
N TYR A 38 33.16 2.14 14.58
CA TYR A 38 32.35 2.81 13.57
C TYR A 38 30.87 2.66 13.91
N GLU A 39 30.14 3.76 13.78
CA GLU A 39 28.69 3.75 13.81
C GLU A 39 28.16 4.01 12.41
N VAL A 40 27.51 3.00 11.83
CA VAL A 40 26.81 3.11 10.55
C VAL A 40 25.35 3.38 10.84
N THR A 41 24.82 4.47 10.29
CA THR A 41 23.40 4.79 10.39
C THR A 41 22.77 4.81 9.02
N TYR A 42 21.59 4.21 8.88
CA TYR A 42 20.86 4.17 7.62
C TYR A 42 19.36 4.30 7.83
N LYS A 43 18.71 4.90 6.84
CA LYS A 43 17.26 5.15 6.83
C LYS A 43 16.76 5.17 5.40
N ARG A 44 15.44 5.10 5.22
CA ARG A 44 14.84 5.46 3.94
C ARG A 44 14.98 6.96 3.71
N GLU A 45 15.11 7.36 2.46
CA GLU A 45 15.35 8.76 2.07
C GLU A 45 14.33 9.71 2.71
N TRP A 46 13.06 9.32 2.76
CA TRP A 46 11.95 10.11 3.32
C TRP A 46 11.84 10.06 4.86
N GLU A 47 12.54 9.16 5.54
CA GLU A 47 12.49 9.05 7.00
C GLU A 47 13.38 10.11 7.67
N SER A 48 13.09 10.46 8.93
CA SER A 48 13.98 11.31 9.73
C SER A 48 15.16 10.51 10.30
N TRP A 49 16.30 11.17 10.52
CA TRP A 49 17.48 10.55 11.12
C TRP A 49 17.25 10.07 12.56
N GLU A 50 16.27 10.62 13.28
CA GLU A 50 15.88 10.16 14.63
C GLU A 50 15.31 8.74 14.64
N LYS A 51 14.78 8.28 13.50
CA LYS A 51 14.20 6.93 13.32
C LYS A 51 15.13 5.99 12.56
N ALA A 52 16.35 6.42 12.26
CA ALA A 52 17.32 5.63 11.53
C ALA A 52 17.74 4.38 12.32
N ALA A 53 18.09 3.32 11.61
CA ALA A 53 18.75 2.18 12.22
C ALA A 53 20.25 2.51 12.39
N SER A 54 20.81 2.15 13.54
CA SER A 54 22.23 2.30 13.85
C SER A 54 22.88 0.93 14.08
N LEU A 55 24.07 0.74 13.51
CA LEU A 55 24.90 -0.44 13.70
C LEU A 55 26.26 0.01 14.24
N LEU A 56 26.65 -0.54 15.39
CA LEU A 56 27.97 -0.32 15.96
C LEU A 56 28.89 -1.47 15.53
N LEU A 57 30.05 -1.12 14.97
CA LEU A 57 31.01 -2.04 14.38
C LEU A 57 32.39 -1.73 14.95
N SER A 58 33.17 -2.75 15.26
CA SER A 58 34.51 -2.60 15.83
C SER A 58 35.55 -3.14 14.84
N SER A 59 36.62 -2.38 14.62
CA SER A 59 37.79 -2.85 13.87
C SER A 59 37.49 -3.35 12.45
N THR A 60 36.47 -2.79 11.79
CA THR A 60 36.07 -3.12 10.41
C THR A 60 35.68 -1.86 9.65
N THR A 61 35.98 -1.85 8.36
CA THR A 61 35.64 -0.77 7.43
C THR A 61 34.54 -1.19 6.44
N SER A 62 33.83 -2.27 6.76
CA SER A 62 32.72 -2.76 5.96
C SER A 62 31.55 -3.26 6.81
N CYS A 63 30.34 -3.14 6.25
CA CYS A 63 29.11 -3.57 6.87
C CYS A 63 28.20 -4.24 5.83
N ARG A 64 27.68 -5.41 6.15
CA ARG A 64 26.69 -6.10 5.32
C ARG A 64 25.28 -5.81 5.83
N LEU A 65 24.44 -5.25 4.97
CA LEU A 65 23.01 -5.07 5.22
C LEU A 65 22.25 -6.18 4.50
N HIS A 66 21.46 -6.94 5.25
CA HIS A 66 20.65 -8.02 4.68
C HIS A 66 19.43 -7.45 3.97
N HIS A 67 19.15 -7.96 2.76
CA HIS A 67 17.99 -7.53 1.98
C HIS A 67 16.65 -7.77 2.70
N LYS A 68 16.60 -8.73 3.62
CA LYS A 68 15.41 -9.06 4.41
C LYS A 68 15.05 -7.98 5.44
N ASP A 69 16.05 -7.22 5.88
CA ASP A 69 15.88 -6.16 6.87
C ASP A 69 15.57 -4.80 6.20
N LEU A 70 15.65 -4.77 4.87
CA LEU A 70 15.38 -3.59 4.06
C LEU A 70 14.02 -3.71 3.38
N VAL A 71 13.33 -2.58 3.28
CA VAL A 71 12.06 -2.51 2.56
C VAL A 71 12.35 -2.51 1.06
N PRO A 72 11.79 -3.44 0.25
CA PRO A 72 11.97 -3.46 -1.19
C PRO A 72 11.44 -2.19 -1.89
N ALA A 73 11.91 -1.93 -3.11
CA ALA A 73 11.53 -0.79 -3.94
C ALA A 73 11.55 0.55 -3.17
N SER A 74 12.61 0.77 -2.40
CA SER A 74 12.83 1.96 -1.57
C SER A 74 14.22 2.54 -1.82
N THR A 75 14.33 3.86 -1.75
CA THR A 75 15.63 4.55 -1.69
C THR A 75 16.09 4.64 -0.24
N TYR A 76 17.29 4.16 0.02
CA TYR A 76 17.96 4.26 1.31
C TYR A 76 19.14 5.21 1.24
N VAL A 77 19.47 5.80 2.38
CA VAL A 77 20.62 6.67 2.57
C VAL A 77 21.35 6.21 3.83
N ALA A 78 22.68 6.18 3.79
CA ALA A 78 23.53 5.84 4.93
C ALA A 78 24.67 6.84 5.12
N ARG A 79 25.13 6.93 6.37
CA ARG A 79 26.31 7.70 6.78
C ARG A 79 27.03 6.96 7.90
N VAL A 80 28.33 7.15 7.99
CA VAL A 80 29.18 6.50 9.00
C VAL A 80 29.99 7.55 9.76
N ARG A 81 30.22 7.31 11.05
CA ARG A 81 31.17 8.10 11.86
C ARG A 81 32.03 7.16 12.70
N ALA A 82 33.15 7.66 13.18
CA ALA A 82 34.14 6.88 13.91
C ALA A 82 34.39 7.44 15.31
N ARG A 83 34.84 6.59 16.23
CA ARG A 83 35.41 6.99 17.52
C ARG A 83 36.57 6.07 17.88
N PRO A 84 37.48 6.47 18.78
CA PRO A 84 38.45 5.54 19.34
C PRO A 84 37.74 4.36 20.00
N GLY A 85 38.12 3.15 19.62
CA GLY A 85 37.54 1.92 20.13
C GLY A 85 37.99 1.65 21.56
N TRP A 86 37.15 0.96 22.34
CA TRP A 86 37.44 0.75 23.76
C TRP A 86 38.74 -0.01 24.05
N ALA A 87 39.14 -0.92 23.16
CA ALA A 87 40.38 -1.69 23.29
C ALA A 87 41.65 -0.90 22.92
N SER A 88 41.52 0.31 22.37
CA SER A 88 42.66 1.11 21.90
C SER A 88 43.43 1.82 23.03
N GLY A 89 42.88 1.84 24.25
CA GLY A 89 43.44 2.63 25.36
C GLY A 89 43.20 4.15 25.23
N PHE A 90 42.59 4.60 24.13
CA PHE A 90 42.20 5.98 23.91
C PHE A 90 40.69 6.15 24.05
N SER A 91 40.26 7.27 24.64
CA SER A 91 38.85 7.65 24.75
C SER A 91 38.58 8.96 23.99
N GLY A 92 37.39 9.05 23.42
CA GLY A 92 37.07 10.12 22.50
C GLY A 92 35.60 10.22 22.14
N GLN A 93 35.23 11.38 21.62
CA GLN A 93 33.91 11.61 21.04
C GLN A 93 33.90 11.08 19.60
N TYR A 94 32.70 10.81 19.09
CA TYR A 94 32.50 10.52 17.69
C TYR A 94 32.99 11.67 16.80
N SER A 95 33.49 11.31 15.63
CA SER A 95 33.72 12.24 14.54
C SER A 95 32.42 12.80 13.99
N GLU A 96 32.55 13.81 13.15
CA GLU A 96 31.47 14.21 12.26
C GLU A 96 31.06 13.04 11.35
N TRP A 97 29.86 13.14 10.78
CA TRP A 97 29.39 12.14 9.83
C TRP A 97 30.17 12.21 8.51
N SER A 98 30.36 11.05 7.88
CA SER A 98 30.79 10.95 6.49
C SER A 98 29.78 11.60 5.55
N THR A 99 30.20 11.84 4.31
CA THR A 99 29.25 12.12 3.23
C THR A 99 28.24 10.98 3.10
N GLU A 100 26.99 11.34 2.88
CA GLU A 100 25.89 10.38 2.74
C GLU A 100 26.02 9.64 1.40
N THR A 101 25.70 8.35 1.41
CA THR A 101 25.60 7.52 0.19
C THR A 101 24.19 6.98 0.06
N SER A 102 23.67 6.87 -1.16
CA SER A 102 22.31 6.40 -1.42
C SER A 102 22.29 5.18 -2.34
N TRP A 103 21.31 4.30 -2.12
CA TRP A 103 21.08 3.14 -2.97
C TRP A 103 19.59 2.81 -3.05
N LYS A 104 19.22 2.01 -4.05
CA LYS A 104 17.85 1.53 -4.24
C LYS A 104 17.79 0.04 -3.98
N THR A 105 16.79 -0.38 -3.22
CA THR A 105 16.48 -1.81 -3.06
C THR A 105 15.71 -2.33 -4.30
N PRO A 106 15.83 -3.63 -4.65
CA PRO A 106 15.20 -4.18 -5.83
C PRO A 106 13.67 -4.03 -5.79
N GLU A 107 13.02 -4.04 -6.96
CA GLU A 107 11.57 -3.94 -7.02
C GLU A 107 10.89 -5.04 -6.19
N GLY A 108 9.98 -4.62 -5.31
CA GLY A 108 9.16 -5.53 -4.53
C GLY A 108 7.86 -5.89 -5.25
N GLY A 109 7.22 -6.96 -4.80
CA GLY A 109 5.87 -7.29 -5.23
C GLY A 109 4.84 -6.21 -4.87
N LEU A 110 3.62 -6.41 -5.38
CA LEU A 110 2.44 -5.59 -5.10
C LEU A 110 1.84 -5.84 -3.70
N GLN A 111 2.40 -6.80 -2.95
CA GLN A 111 1.91 -7.14 -1.62
C GLN A 111 2.20 -6.02 -0.61
N PRO A 112 1.31 -5.83 0.39
CA PRO A 112 1.58 -4.97 1.53
C PRO A 112 2.89 -5.35 2.21
N ARG A 113 3.61 -4.35 2.71
CA ARG A 113 4.93 -4.52 3.31
C ARG A 113 5.08 -3.71 4.59
N ASN A 114 6.19 -3.96 5.30
CA ASN A 114 6.57 -3.25 6.51
C ASN A 114 5.45 -3.23 7.57
N LEU A 115 4.77 -4.37 7.76
CA LEU A 115 3.77 -4.52 8.82
C LEU A 115 4.47 -4.45 10.19
N ARG A 116 4.10 -3.45 10.98
CA ARG A 116 4.62 -3.25 12.33
C ARG A 116 3.46 -2.99 13.28
N CYS A 117 3.47 -3.65 14.42
CA CYS A 117 2.49 -3.45 15.47
C CYS A 117 3.18 -3.09 16.78
N LEU A 118 2.70 -2.04 17.44
CA LEU A 118 3.24 -1.52 18.69
C LEU A 118 2.14 -1.47 19.74
N PHE A 119 2.36 -2.15 20.86
CA PHE A 119 1.46 -2.11 22.00
C PHE A 119 1.79 -0.91 22.88
N ASN A 120 0.79 -0.11 23.24
CA ASN A 120 0.97 1.09 24.06
C ASN A 120 1.20 0.79 25.56
N GLY A 121 1.15 -0.48 25.98
CA GLY A 121 1.30 -0.88 27.38
C GLY A 121 0.02 -0.79 28.20
N ALA A 122 -1.09 -0.36 27.60
CA ALA A 122 -2.38 -0.22 28.26
C ALA A 122 -3.43 -1.13 27.60
N ASP A 123 -3.95 -0.71 26.46
CA ASP A 123 -5.16 -1.24 25.86
C ASP A 123 -5.17 -1.18 24.33
N ARG A 124 -4.13 -0.65 23.68
CA ARG A 124 -4.09 -0.46 22.21
C ARG A 124 -2.85 -1.05 21.58
N LEU A 125 -3.10 -1.88 20.58
CA LEU A 125 -2.09 -2.38 19.65
C LEU A 125 -2.26 -1.64 18.33
N THR A 126 -1.39 -0.68 18.06
CA THR A 126 -1.40 0.10 16.81
C THR A 126 -0.56 -0.61 15.76
N CYS A 127 -1.21 -1.07 14.70
CA CYS A 127 -0.57 -1.70 13.56
C CYS A 127 -0.50 -0.74 12.37
N SER A 128 0.62 -0.75 11.65
CA SER A 128 0.82 0.04 10.43
C SER A 128 1.50 -0.79 9.35
N TRP A 129 1.15 -0.54 8.09
CA TRP A 129 1.71 -1.20 6.92
C TRP A 129 1.76 -0.24 5.73
N GLU A 130 2.47 -0.63 4.69
CA GLU A 130 2.69 0.18 3.50
C GLU A 130 2.14 -0.50 2.24
N VAL A 131 1.43 0.26 1.41
CA VAL A 131 0.82 -0.18 0.15
C VAL A 131 1.30 0.72 -1.00
N LYS A 132 1.55 0.13 -2.18
CA LYS A 132 1.99 0.89 -3.37
C LYS A 132 0.84 1.76 -3.87
N LYS A 133 1.08 3.06 -4.10
CA LYS A 133 0.07 4.01 -4.60
C LYS A 133 -0.60 3.54 -5.90
N ALA A 134 0.13 2.82 -6.74
CA ALA A 134 -0.36 2.32 -8.02
C ALA A 134 -1.52 1.32 -7.91
N ILE A 135 -1.76 0.71 -6.74
CA ILE A 135 -2.80 -0.33 -6.57
C ILE A 135 -3.90 0.06 -5.58
N THR A 136 -3.75 1.17 -4.85
CA THR A 136 -4.72 1.58 -3.81
C THR A 136 -6.09 1.94 -4.40
N THR A 137 -6.16 2.25 -5.70
CA THR A 137 -7.44 2.52 -6.40
C THR A 137 -8.17 1.26 -6.85
N SER A 138 -7.50 0.10 -6.84
CA SER A 138 -8.05 -1.16 -7.39
C SER A 138 -8.17 -2.25 -6.34
N VAL A 139 -7.34 -2.21 -5.29
CA VAL A 139 -7.33 -3.22 -4.23
C VAL A 139 -7.37 -2.50 -2.89
N ILE A 140 -8.37 -2.85 -2.08
CA ILE A 140 -8.50 -2.39 -0.71
C ILE A 140 -7.86 -3.44 0.19
N PHE A 141 -6.99 -3.03 1.11
CA PHE A 141 -6.38 -3.91 2.09
C PHE A 141 -7.01 -3.69 3.47
N GLY A 142 -7.25 -4.79 4.17
CA GLY A 142 -7.72 -4.81 5.55
C GLY A 142 -6.69 -5.50 6.45
N LEU A 143 -6.71 -5.14 7.73
CA LEU A 143 -5.92 -5.82 8.74
C LEU A 143 -6.82 -6.77 9.54
N PHE A 144 -6.43 -8.03 9.58
CA PHE A 144 -7.15 -9.12 10.24
C PHE A 144 -6.31 -9.67 11.38
N PHE A 145 -6.94 -9.90 12.53
CA PHE A 145 -6.24 -10.34 13.72
C PHE A 145 -6.97 -11.44 14.48
N ARG A 146 -6.20 -12.17 15.29
CA ARG A 146 -6.69 -13.14 16.29
C ARG A 146 -6.02 -12.84 17.61
N ALA A 147 -6.80 -12.68 18.68
CA ALA A 147 -6.28 -12.41 20.02
C ALA A 147 -5.59 -13.63 20.65
N THR A 148 -6.01 -14.84 20.26
CA THR A 148 -5.37 -16.11 20.60
C THR A 148 -5.43 -17.08 19.41
N PRO A 149 -4.59 -18.14 19.36
CA PRO A 149 -4.64 -19.11 18.26
C PRO A 149 -6.00 -19.77 18.03
N ALA A 150 -6.83 -19.89 19.08
CA ALA A 150 -8.16 -20.48 19.03
C ALA A 150 -9.29 -19.47 18.79
N SER A 151 -9.02 -18.16 18.84
CA SER A 151 -10.03 -17.13 18.61
C SER A 151 -10.45 -17.03 17.14
N VAL A 152 -11.68 -16.58 16.93
CA VAL A 152 -12.19 -16.21 15.60
C VAL A 152 -11.38 -15.03 15.09
N GLU A 153 -11.18 -15.00 13.78
CA GLU A 153 -10.49 -13.91 13.12
C GLU A 153 -11.41 -12.70 12.97
N GLU A 154 -10.91 -11.54 13.39
CA GLU A 154 -11.63 -10.27 13.37
C GLU A 154 -10.95 -9.29 12.40
N GLU A 155 -11.74 -8.39 11.82
CA GLU A 155 -11.24 -7.31 10.98
C GLU A 155 -11.09 -6.03 11.81
N CYS A 156 -9.91 -5.41 11.76
CA CYS A 156 -9.65 -4.14 12.40
C CYS A 156 -10.27 -2.98 11.59
N SER A 157 -11.02 -2.12 12.27
CA SER A 157 -11.70 -0.97 11.66
C SER A 157 -11.82 0.20 12.67
N PRO A 158 -11.67 1.47 12.24
CA PRO A 158 -11.40 1.92 10.88
C PRO A 158 -9.91 1.84 10.51
N VAL A 159 -9.63 1.69 9.22
CA VAL A 159 -8.28 1.83 8.67
C VAL A 159 -8.03 3.30 8.34
N HIS A 160 -6.98 3.87 8.94
CA HIS A 160 -6.52 5.21 8.66
C HIS A 160 -5.44 5.19 7.59
N GLU A 161 -5.42 6.24 6.77
CA GLU A 161 -4.48 6.38 5.66
C GLU A 161 -3.67 7.68 5.77
N LYS A 162 -2.35 7.57 5.59
CA LYS A 162 -1.42 8.69 5.57
C LYS A 162 -0.62 8.68 4.28
N VAL A 163 -0.86 9.70 3.44
CA VAL A 163 -0.12 9.92 2.21
C VAL A 163 1.14 10.72 2.50
N LEU A 164 2.30 10.17 2.12
CA LEU A 164 3.57 10.88 2.19
C LEU A 164 3.90 11.48 0.79
N PRO A 165 4.26 12.78 0.70
CA PRO A 165 4.71 13.40 -0.55
C PRO A 165 5.96 12.70 -1.09
N HIS A 166 6.06 12.57 -2.41
CA HIS A 166 7.23 12.00 -3.11
C HIS A 166 7.61 10.54 -2.77
N VAL A 167 6.82 9.85 -1.93
CA VAL A 167 6.98 8.42 -1.65
C VAL A 167 6.01 7.61 -2.55
N PRO A 168 6.43 6.51 -3.19
CA PRO A 168 5.55 5.68 -4.03
C PRO A 168 4.58 4.79 -3.21
N TYR A 169 4.58 4.94 -1.89
CA TYR A 169 3.76 4.19 -0.94
C TYR A 169 2.84 5.11 -0.16
N VAL A 170 1.78 4.51 0.34
CA VAL A 170 0.87 5.07 1.32
C VAL A 170 0.96 4.21 2.57
N VAL A 171 1.01 4.88 3.73
CA VAL A 171 1.01 4.20 5.03
C VAL A 171 -0.43 4.06 5.48
N GLN A 172 -0.85 2.84 5.78
CA GLN A 172 -2.15 2.54 6.37
C GLN A 172 -1.95 2.04 7.80
N SER A 173 -2.90 2.33 8.68
CA SER A 173 -2.82 1.92 10.08
C SER A 173 -4.19 1.63 10.67
N CYS A 174 -4.23 0.72 11.64
CA CYS A 174 -5.43 0.41 12.40
C CYS A 174 -5.08 0.10 13.85
N GLU A 175 -6.01 0.38 14.76
CA GLU A 175 -5.83 0.19 16.20
C GLU A 175 -6.72 -0.95 16.69
N ILE A 176 -6.09 -1.97 17.28
CA ILE A 176 -6.77 -3.11 17.89
C ILE A 176 -6.90 -2.84 19.39
N LEU A 177 -8.11 -2.99 19.93
CA LEU A 177 -8.34 -2.97 21.37
C LEU A 177 -7.89 -4.29 21.99
N VAL A 178 -6.99 -4.20 22.98
CA VAL A 178 -6.38 -5.34 23.65
C VAL A 178 -7.13 -5.63 24.95
N SER A 179 -7.90 -6.73 24.96
CA SER A 179 -8.70 -7.12 26.13
C SER A 179 -7.89 -7.85 27.22
N ASN A 180 -6.78 -8.49 26.84
CA ASN A 180 -5.92 -9.25 27.73
C ASN A 180 -4.48 -8.74 27.60
N SER A 181 -4.05 -7.91 28.54
CA SER A 181 -2.70 -7.35 28.63
C SER A 181 -1.69 -8.27 29.34
N SER A 182 -2.03 -9.57 29.50
CA SER A 182 -1.07 -10.55 30.00
C SER A 182 0.25 -10.48 29.23
N SER A 183 1.36 -10.63 29.95
CA SER A 183 2.70 -10.72 29.35
C SER A 183 2.87 -11.91 28.40
N LYS A 184 1.92 -12.86 28.40
CA LYS A 184 1.90 -14.03 27.50
C LYS A 184 0.89 -13.90 26.35
N SER A 185 0.16 -12.78 26.26
CA SER A 185 -0.80 -12.56 25.18
C SER A 185 -0.08 -12.45 23.84
N GLN A 186 -0.52 -13.24 22.86
CA GLN A 186 0.07 -13.28 21.53
C GLN A 186 -1.02 -13.05 20.48
N TYR A 187 -0.96 -11.88 19.84
CA TYR A 187 -1.85 -11.53 18.74
C TYR A 187 -1.24 -12.01 17.42
N HIS A 188 -2.03 -12.69 16.61
CA HIS A 188 -1.67 -12.99 15.23
C HIS A 188 -2.31 -11.95 14.32
N VAL A 189 -1.51 -11.20 13.57
CA VAL A 189 -1.95 -10.10 12.70
C VAL A 189 -1.54 -10.38 11.26
N SER A 190 -2.40 -10.03 10.32
CA SER A 190 -2.16 -10.22 8.90
C SER A 190 -2.86 -9.15 8.08
N VAL A 191 -2.21 -8.68 7.01
CA VAL A 191 -2.80 -7.74 6.06
C VAL A 191 -3.16 -8.49 4.79
N ARG A 192 -4.40 -8.37 4.34
CA ARG A 192 -4.92 -9.09 3.17
C ARG A 192 -5.83 -8.18 2.34
N ALA A 193 -5.94 -8.47 1.05
CA ALA A 193 -6.90 -7.80 0.19
C ALA A 193 -8.33 -8.14 0.67
N LYS A 194 -9.18 -7.11 0.76
CA LYS A 194 -10.60 -7.27 1.07
C LYS A 194 -11.35 -7.70 -0.17
N THR A 195 -12.28 -8.62 0.01
CA THR A 195 -13.28 -8.91 -1.01
C THR A 195 -14.36 -7.84 -0.94
N GLU A 196 -14.40 -6.97 -1.95
CA GLU A 196 -15.51 -6.03 -2.14
C GLU A 196 -16.60 -6.71 -2.95
N GLU A 197 -17.78 -6.83 -2.34
CA GLU A 197 -18.93 -7.46 -2.96
C GLU A 197 -20.04 -6.43 -3.15
N LYS A 198 -20.63 -6.43 -4.35
CA LYS A 198 -21.82 -5.65 -4.64
C LYS A 198 -22.97 -6.60 -4.87
N LEU A 199 -23.98 -6.54 -4.00
CA LEU A 199 -25.23 -7.26 -4.21
C LEU A 199 -25.95 -6.66 -5.42
N ILE A 200 -26.10 -7.46 -6.48
CA ILE A 200 -26.87 -7.09 -7.67
C ILE A 200 -28.15 -7.91 -7.68
N GLU A 201 -29.25 -7.28 -7.29
CA GLU A 201 -30.56 -7.88 -7.37
C GLU A 201 -31.03 -7.92 -8.83
N ALA A 202 -31.07 -9.11 -9.43
CA ALA A 202 -31.39 -9.27 -10.86
C ALA A 202 -32.73 -8.63 -11.27
N TYR A 203 -33.76 -8.73 -10.42
CA TYR A 203 -35.09 -8.17 -10.70
C TYR A 203 -35.12 -6.62 -10.73
N LYS A 204 -34.12 -5.96 -10.14
CA LYS A 204 -33.95 -4.50 -10.18
C LYS A 204 -33.05 -4.02 -11.33
N ASN A 205 -32.35 -4.94 -12.01
CA ASN A 205 -31.32 -4.62 -13.00
C ASN A 205 -31.60 -5.27 -14.37
N ILE A 206 -32.88 -5.38 -14.74
CA ILE A 206 -33.30 -5.97 -16.01
C ILE A 206 -33.13 -4.95 -17.14
N LYS A 207 -32.27 -5.27 -18.11
CA LYS A 207 -32.17 -4.54 -19.37
C LYS A 207 -32.92 -5.30 -20.46
N VAL A 208 -34.15 -4.88 -20.76
CA VAL A 208 -34.94 -5.44 -21.86
C VAL A 208 -34.39 -4.97 -23.21
N LEU A 209 -34.46 -5.86 -24.22
CA LEU A 209 -34.15 -5.50 -25.60
C LEU A 209 -35.24 -4.57 -26.17
N PRO A 210 -34.90 -3.69 -27.13
CA PRO A 210 -35.89 -2.83 -27.76
C PRO A 210 -36.97 -3.66 -28.47
N PRO A 211 -38.22 -3.15 -28.55
CA PRO A 211 -39.29 -3.81 -29.29
C PRO A 211 -38.92 -4.02 -30.76
N ALA A 212 -39.21 -5.19 -31.31
CA ALA A 212 -38.89 -5.52 -32.69
C ALA A 212 -40.04 -5.13 -33.64
N ASN A 213 -39.70 -4.88 -34.90
CA ASN A 213 -40.66 -4.66 -36.00
C ASN A 213 -41.68 -3.55 -35.69
N VAL A 214 -41.19 -2.39 -35.23
CA VAL A 214 -42.03 -1.20 -35.11
C VAL A 214 -42.51 -0.80 -36.50
N SER A 215 -43.83 -0.79 -36.71
CA SER A 215 -44.48 -0.51 -37.99
C SER A 215 -45.71 0.37 -37.79
N VAL A 216 -46.05 1.13 -38.81
CA VAL A 216 -47.23 2.02 -38.82
C VAL A 216 -48.14 1.58 -39.96
N THR A 217 -49.42 1.39 -39.67
CA THR A 217 -50.45 1.10 -40.68
C THR A 217 -51.57 2.13 -40.61
N VAL A 218 -52.21 2.43 -41.74
CA VAL A 218 -53.37 3.33 -41.81
C VAL A 218 -54.63 2.46 -41.80
N THR A 219 -55.57 2.76 -40.90
CA THR A 219 -56.85 2.05 -40.81
C THR A 219 -57.84 2.54 -41.87
N GLU A 220 -58.90 1.77 -42.12
CA GLU A 220 -59.98 2.16 -43.05
C GLU A 220 -60.64 3.49 -42.66
N ASN A 221 -60.56 3.87 -41.38
CA ASN A 221 -61.08 5.11 -40.82
C ASN A 221 -60.09 6.29 -40.87
N GLN A 222 -59.00 6.19 -41.65
CA GLN A 222 -57.92 7.20 -41.73
C GLN A 222 -57.16 7.44 -40.41
N GLU A 223 -57.17 6.49 -39.47
CA GLU A 223 -56.36 6.56 -38.24
C GLU A 223 -55.00 5.86 -38.43
N TYR A 224 -54.00 6.26 -37.65
CA TYR A 224 -52.68 5.61 -37.65
C TYR A 224 -52.60 4.59 -36.51
N GLU A 225 -52.28 3.34 -36.84
CA GLU A 225 -52.04 2.27 -35.87
C GLU A 225 -50.54 1.96 -35.79
N LEU A 226 -49.95 2.08 -34.60
CA LEU A 226 -48.56 1.71 -34.33
C LEU A 226 -48.49 0.30 -33.77
N ARG A 227 -47.71 -0.58 -34.40
CA ARG A 227 -47.56 -1.98 -34.00
C ARG A 227 -46.10 -2.30 -33.73
N TRP A 228 -45.85 -3.12 -32.72
CA TRP A 228 -44.53 -3.68 -32.43
C TRP A 228 -44.66 -5.10 -31.87
N LYS A 229 -43.59 -5.88 -32.02
CA LYS A 229 -43.47 -7.19 -31.40
C LYS A 229 -42.80 -7.04 -30.03
N LYS A 230 -43.51 -7.46 -28.98
CA LYS A 230 -42.93 -7.58 -27.63
C LYS A 230 -41.79 -8.60 -27.63
N HIS A 231 -40.79 -8.37 -26.80
CA HIS A 231 -39.74 -9.37 -26.60
C HIS A 231 -40.26 -10.48 -25.67
N THR A 232 -40.07 -11.75 -26.02
CA THR A 232 -40.51 -12.86 -25.16
C THR A 232 -39.51 -13.04 -24.03
N LEU A 233 -39.96 -12.73 -22.81
CA LEU A 233 -39.20 -13.04 -21.60
C LEU A 233 -39.50 -14.48 -21.18
N GLY A 234 -38.52 -15.18 -20.61
CA GLY A 234 -38.68 -16.56 -20.12
C GLY A 234 -39.70 -16.71 -18.98
N TYR A 235 -40.12 -15.59 -18.38
CA TYR A 235 -41.09 -15.55 -17.29
C TYR A 235 -42.29 -14.68 -17.69
N ASN A 236 -43.47 -15.30 -17.72
CA ASN A 236 -44.73 -14.69 -18.12
C ASN A 236 -45.28 -13.65 -17.12
N PHE A 237 -44.88 -13.71 -15.85
CA PHE A 237 -45.30 -12.76 -14.82
C PHE A 237 -44.60 -11.39 -14.94
N ILE A 238 -43.51 -11.29 -15.72
CA ILE A 238 -42.80 -10.03 -15.93
C ILE A 238 -43.56 -9.18 -16.95
N LYS A 239 -44.30 -8.19 -16.44
CA LYS A 239 -45.08 -7.27 -17.27
C LYS A 239 -44.16 -6.25 -17.95
N GLN A 240 -44.34 -6.06 -19.26
CA GLN A 240 -43.62 -5.06 -20.03
C GLN A 240 -44.47 -3.79 -20.17
N ARG A 241 -43.85 -2.62 -20.03
CA ARG A 241 -44.47 -1.33 -20.28
C ARG A 241 -43.74 -0.65 -21.43
N TYR A 242 -44.49 -0.02 -22.31
CA TYR A 242 -43.95 0.64 -23.48
C TYR A 242 -44.13 2.15 -23.37
N GLN A 243 -43.14 2.86 -23.87
CA GLN A 243 -43.19 4.30 -24.13
C GLN A 243 -43.08 4.47 -25.64
N VAL A 244 -44.00 5.24 -26.20
CA VAL A 244 -44.06 5.53 -27.63
C VAL A 244 -43.79 7.02 -27.81
N GLU A 245 -42.92 7.35 -28.75
CA GLU A 245 -42.61 8.72 -29.14
C GLU A 245 -42.77 8.86 -30.65
N TYR A 246 -43.40 9.95 -31.09
CA TYR A 246 -43.58 10.29 -32.49
C TYR A 246 -43.46 11.81 -32.66
N TRP A 247 -43.07 12.24 -33.86
CA TRP A 247 -42.94 13.66 -34.20
C TRP A 247 -43.21 13.86 -35.69
N LYS A 248 -43.61 15.07 -36.06
CA LYS A 248 -43.74 15.46 -37.46
C LYS A 248 -42.36 15.79 -38.02
N SER A 249 -42.02 15.23 -39.18
CA SER A 249 -40.76 15.55 -39.85
C SER A 249 -40.67 17.07 -40.12
N ASN A 250 -39.51 17.66 -39.85
CA ASN A 250 -39.20 19.10 -39.98
C ASN A 250 -39.92 20.08 -39.03
N GLN A 251 -40.52 19.63 -37.93
CA GLN A 251 -40.97 20.52 -36.84
C GLN A 251 -40.52 19.93 -35.49
N TYR A 252 -39.57 20.60 -34.81
CA TYR A 252 -39.01 20.19 -33.50
C TYR A 252 -39.97 20.48 -32.32
N GLU A 253 -41.26 20.19 -32.46
CA GLU A 253 -42.19 20.27 -31.33
C GLU A 253 -42.58 18.86 -30.88
N LYS A 254 -42.13 18.53 -29.65
CA LYS A 254 -42.22 17.21 -29.03
C LYS A 254 -43.63 17.01 -28.50
N VAL A 255 -44.40 16.08 -29.08
CA VAL A 255 -45.72 15.70 -28.55
C VAL A 255 -45.60 14.33 -27.88
N SER A 256 -45.44 14.30 -26.56
CA SER A 256 -45.42 13.06 -25.78
C SER A 256 -46.82 12.75 -25.24
N LEU A 257 -47.48 11.69 -25.72
CA LEU A 257 -48.74 11.22 -25.14
C LEU A 257 -48.79 9.71 -24.88
N ARG A 258 -49.10 9.43 -23.61
CA ARG A 258 -49.64 8.22 -22.96
C ARG A 258 -48.78 6.95 -22.87
N LYS A 259 -48.70 6.45 -21.62
CA LYS A 259 -48.18 5.13 -21.23
C LYS A 259 -49.15 4.05 -21.70
N CYS A 260 -48.75 3.25 -22.70
CA CYS A 260 -49.50 2.06 -23.09
C CYS A 260 -49.16 0.93 -22.11
N ARG A 261 -50.16 0.46 -21.35
CA ARG A 261 -50.08 -0.78 -20.56
C ARG A 261 -50.60 -1.92 -21.43
N SER A 262 -49.85 -3.02 -21.51
CA SER A 262 -50.40 -4.33 -21.88
C SER A 262 -51.08 -4.95 -20.68
#